data_AF-R0EKQ7-F1
#
_entry.id   AF-R0EKQ7-F1
#
_cell.length_a   1.000
_cell.length_b   1.000
_cell.length_c   1.000
_cell.angle_alpha   90.00
_cell.angle_beta   90.00
_cell.angle_gamma   90.00
#
_symmetry.space_group_name_H-M   'P 1'
#
loop_
_entity.id
_entity.type
_entity.pdbx_description
1 polymer ?
#
loop_
_entity_poly.entity_id
_entity_poly.type
_entity_poly.pdbx_seq_one_letter_code
_entity_poly.pdbx_strand_id
1 'polypeptide(L)'
;MSDKLAPANVETVLKAISSEMSIAAVACGHLDVALGKLLEVVPSEHRMSVLQELHMVDLLAQHVTALTDFTGNLSQQHGQGVLEVNEALSAITLGDVAARLRAGIAPQP
;
A
#
# COMPACT_ATOMS: atom_id res chain seq x y z
N MET A 1 13.88 -27.34 7.57
CA MET A 1 13.43 -26.93 8.91
C MET A 1 12.01 -26.40 8.75
N SER A 2 11.00 -27.01 9.37
CA SER A 2 9.66 -26.44 9.37
C SER A 2 9.68 -25.22 10.28
N ASP A 3 9.73 -24.04 9.67
CA ASP A 3 9.67 -22.76 10.36
C ASP A 3 8.23 -22.50 10.81
N LYS A 4 7.82 -23.21 11.87
CA LYS A 4 6.48 -23.06 12.44
C LYS A 4 6.53 -21.90 13.42
N LEU A 5 6.19 -20.71 12.94
CA LEU A 5 5.98 -19.52 13.76
C LEU A 5 4.99 -19.81 14.90
N ALA A 6 5.31 -19.34 16.11
CA ALA A 6 4.37 -19.35 17.22
C ALA A 6 3.12 -18.52 16.85
N PRO A 7 1.94 -18.81 17.44
CA PRO A 7 0.74 -18.01 17.21
C PRO A 7 1.01 -16.52 17.51
N ALA A 8 0.90 -15.68 16.49
CA ALA A 8 1.03 -14.24 16.59
C ALA A 8 -0.35 -13.59 16.73
N ASN A 9 -0.45 -12.52 17.53
CA ASN A 9 -1.68 -11.74 17.60
C ASN A 9 -1.86 -10.90 16.32
N VAL A 10 -3.10 -10.50 16.04
CA VAL A 10 -3.48 -9.76 14.82
C VAL A 10 -2.71 -8.45 14.69
N GLU A 11 -2.50 -7.74 15.80
CA GLU A 11 -1.69 -6.52 15.85
C GLU A 11 -0.27 -6.75 15.30
N THR A 12 0.41 -7.81 15.75
CA THR A 12 1.79 -8.12 15.33
C THR A 12 1.85 -8.41 13.83
N VAL A 13 0.87 -9.15 13.31
CA VAL A 13 0.78 -9.46 11.88
C VAL A 13 0.50 -8.20 11.05
N LEU A 14 -0.41 -7.33 11.50
CA LEU A 14 -0.69 -6.06 10.84
C LEU A 14 0.52 -5.12 10.86
N LYS A 15 1.23 -5.01 11.99
CA LYS A 15 2.48 -4.22 12.06
C LYS A 15 3.54 -4.74 11.08
N ALA A 16 3.70 -6.04 10.98
CA ALA A 16 4.64 -6.64 10.02
C ALA A 16 4.24 -6.34 8.57
N ILE A 17 2.95 -6.47 8.23
CA ILE A 17 2.43 -6.14 6.89
C ILE A 17 2.61 -4.64 6.57
N SER A 18 2.28 -3.76 7.51
CA SER A 18 2.48 -2.31 7.36
C SER A 18 3.96 -1.98 7.11
N SER A 19 4.88 -2.61 7.83
CA SER A 19 6.32 -2.44 7.62
C SER A 19 6.77 -2.89 6.23
N GLU A 20 6.34 -4.06 5.76
CA GLU A 20 6.66 -4.55 4.42
C GLU A 20 6.08 -3.66 3.31
N MET A 21 4.87 -3.14 3.50
CA MET A 21 4.28 -2.16 2.59
C MET A 21 5.10 -0.86 2.56
N SER A 22 5.58 -0.37 3.70
CA SER A 22 6.45 0.80 3.75
C SER A 22 7.73 0.60 2.92
N ILE A 23 8.35 -0.58 2.98
CA ILE A 23 9.50 -0.94 2.13
C ILE A 23 9.13 -0.90 0.64
N ALA A 24 7.97 -1.44 0.27
CA ALA A 24 7.47 -1.40 -1.10
C ALA A 24 7.21 0.04 -1.60
N ALA A 25 6.73 0.94 -0.74
CA ALA A 25 6.53 2.35 -1.08
C ALA A 25 7.86 3.05 -1.39
N VAL A 26 8.91 2.78 -0.58
CA VAL A 26 10.26 3.30 -0.83
C VAL A 26 10.80 2.78 -2.17
N ALA A 27 10.58 1.51 -2.50
CA ALA A 27 10.97 0.95 -3.78
C ALA A 27 10.24 1.62 -4.97
N CYS A 28 8.96 1.97 -4.82
CA CYS A 28 8.23 2.74 -5.82
C CYS A 28 8.82 4.14 -6.01
N GLY A 29 9.21 4.82 -4.92
CA GLY A 29 9.91 6.12 -5.00
C GLY A 29 11.24 6.02 -5.74
N HIS A 30 12.00 4.92 -5.56
CA HIS A 30 13.21 4.69 -6.35
C HIS A 30 12.93 4.46 -7.84
N LEU A 31 11.84 3.75 -8.17
CA LEU A 31 11.40 3.54 -9.56
C LEU A 31 10.99 4.87 -10.22
N ASP A 32 10.28 5.73 -9.50
CA ASP A 32 9.90 7.07 -9.98
C ASP A 32 11.14 7.91 -10.34
N VAL A 33 12.14 7.96 -9.45
CA VAL A 33 13.42 8.65 -9.72
C VAL A 33 14.16 8.04 -10.91
N ALA A 34 14.17 6.72 -11.05
CA ALA A 34 14.84 6.04 -12.15
C ALA A 34 14.17 6.32 -13.51
N LEU A 35 12.83 6.30 -13.55
CA LEU A 35 12.06 6.64 -14.74
C LEU A 35 12.17 8.13 -15.08
N GLY A 36 12.25 9.02 -14.09
CA GLY A 36 12.52 10.44 -14.28
C GLY A 36 13.87 10.69 -14.97
N LYS A 37 14.93 9.97 -14.55
CA LYS A 37 16.23 10.00 -15.23
C LYS A 37 16.17 9.44 -16.65
N LEU A 38 15.35 8.42 -16.89
CA LEU A 38 15.15 7.88 -18.24
C LEU A 38 14.47 8.88 -19.17
N LEU A 39 13.53 9.71 -18.68
CA LEU A 39 12.91 10.76 -19.49
C LEU A 39 13.91 11.78 -20.04
N GLU A 40 14.99 12.06 -19.31
CA GLU A 40 16.02 13.00 -19.74
C GLU A 40 16.76 12.53 -21.01
N VAL A 41 16.88 11.22 -21.18
CA VAL A 41 17.67 10.60 -22.26
C VAL A 41 16.81 9.92 -23.33
N VAL A 42 15.51 9.69 -23.07
CA VAL A 42 14.64 8.96 -23.99
C VAL A 42 14.29 9.81 -25.23
N PRO A 43 14.29 9.22 -26.44
CA PRO A 43 13.82 9.88 -27.65
C PRO A 43 12.39 10.44 -27.50
N SER A 44 12.12 11.57 -28.15
CA SER A 44 10.85 12.29 -28.05
C SER A 44 9.63 11.45 -28.44
N GLU A 45 9.79 10.47 -29.34
CA GLU A 45 8.73 9.53 -29.74
C GLU A 45 8.26 8.58 -28.61
N HIS A 46 9.10 8.35 -27.59
CA HIS A 46 8.81 7.46 -26.47
C HIS A 46 8.54 8.21 -25.15
N ARG A 47 8.80 9.52 -25.10
CA ARG A 47 8.61 10.34 -23.88
C ARG A 47 7.21 10.24 -23.28
N MET A 48 6.17 10.22 -24.13
CA MET A 48 4.78 10.12 -23.65
C MET A 48 4.52 8.77 -22.97
N SER A 49 5.08 7.68 -23.50
CA SER A 49 4.95 6.36 -22.88
C SER A 49 5.66 6.32 -21.52
N VAL A 50 6.86 6.89 -21.41
CA VAL A 50 7.58 6.95 -20.12
C VAL A 50 6.86 7.84 -19.10
N LEU A 51 6.26 8.95 -19.53
CA LEU A 51 5.42 9.79 -18.66
C LEU A 51 4.18 9.04 -18.12
N GLN A 52 3.57 8.17 -18.92
CA GLN A 52 2.47 7.32 -18.47
C GLN A 52 2.92 6.30 -17.43
N GLU A 53 4.07 5.66 -17.65
CA GLU A 53 4.66 4.72 -16.68
C GLU A 53 5.01 5.41 -15.35
N LEU A 54 5.56 6.62 -15.39
CA LEU A 54 5.79 7.44 -14.19
C LEU A 54 4.51 7.69 -13.40
N HIS A 55 3.44 8.09 -14.09
CA HIS A 55 2.16 8.30 -13.43
C HIS A 55 1.62 7.01 -12.78
N MET A 56 1.80 5.85 -13.41
CA MET A 56 1.42 4.57 -12.81
C MET A 56 2.25 4.22 -11.58
N VAL A 57 3.57 4.50 -11.59
CA VAL A 57 4.45 4.26 -10.44
C VAL A 57 4.11 5.20 -9.27
N ASP A 58 3.80 6.46 -9.55
CA ASP A 58 3.31 7.40 -8.53
C ASP A 58 1.98 6.92 -7.89
N LEU A 59 1.00 6.52 -8.71
CA LEU A 59 -0.25 5.93 -8.21
C LEU A 59 0.00 4.67 -7.38
N LEU A 60 0.95 3.83 -7.78
CA LEU A 60 1.33 2.64 -7.01
C LEU A 60 1.93 3.03 -5.65
N ALA A 61 2.83 4.00 -5.60
CA ALA A 61 3.42 4.49 -4.35
C ALA A 61 2.34 5.05 -3.39
N GLN A 62 1.36 5.77 -3.93
CA GLN A 62 0.23 6.30 -3.17
C GLN A 62 -0.66 5.18 -2.63
N HIS A 63 -0.96 4.15 -3.44
CA HIS A 63 -1.71 2.98 -2.98
C HIS A 63 -1.00 2.25 -1.84
N VAL A 64 0.30 2.04 -1.95
CA VAL A 64 1.07 1.33 -0.92
C VAL A 64 1.14 2.14 0.38
N THR A 65 1.29 3.47 0.29
CA THR A 65 1.24 4.36 1.46
C THR A 65 -0.12 4.29 2.15
N ALA A 66 -1.22 4.40 1.39
CA ALA A 66 -2.57 4.29 1.93
C ALA A 66 -2.82 2.95 2.66
N LEU A 67 -2.31 1.84 2.11
CA LEU A 67 -2.40 0.53 2.75
C LEU A 67 -1.51 0.42 4.00
N THR A 68 -0.33 1.02 3.96
CA THR A 68 0.59 1.10 5.10
C THR A 68 -0.09 1.79 6.29
N ASP A 69 -0.69 2.95 6.04
CA ASP A 69 -1.39 3.75 7.05
C ASP A 69 -2.64 3.04 7.57
N PHE A 70 -3.44 2.48 6.67
CA PHE A 70 -4.62 1.68 7.04
C PHE A 70 -4.25 0.52 7.98
N THR A 71 -3.23 -0.25 7.60
CA THR A 71 -2.77 -1.40 8.38
C THR A 71 -2.15 -0.96 9.71
N GLY A 72 -1.42 0.15 9.72
CA GLY A 72 -0.87 0.77 10.93
C GLY A 72 -1.97 1.19 11.90
N ASN A 73 -3.01 1.87 11.41
CA ASN A 73 -4.17 2.30 12.19
C ASN A 73 -4.92 1.11 12.79
N LEU A 74 -5.14 0.05 12.01
CA LEU A 74 -5.75 -1.18 12.52
C LEU A 74 -4.90 -1.85 13.61
N SER A 75 -3.56 -1.82 13.48
CA SER A 75 -2.69 -2.41 14.49
C SER A 75 -2.70 -1.67 15.83
N GLN A 76 -3.07 -0.38 15.83
CA GLN A 76 -3.21 0.42 17.05
C GLN A 76 -4.56 0.23 17.73
N GLN A 77 -5.47 -0.57 17.16
CA GLN A 77 -6.74 -0.89 17.81
C GLN A 77 -6.51 -1.98 18.86
N HIS A 78 -6.67 -1.61 20.13
CA HIS A 78 -6.64 -2.56 21.25
C HIS A 78 -8.02 -3.19 21.41
N GLY A 79 -8.17 -4.47 21.06
CA GLY A 79 -9.45 -5.18 21.18
C GLY A 79 -9.33 -6.70 21.06
N GLN A 80 -10.25 -7.43 21.70
CA GLN A 80 -10.32 -8.90 21.79
C GLN A 80 -10.71 -9.57 20.45
N GLY A 81 -10.02 -9.26 19.35
CA GLY A 81 -10.18 -9.94 18.07
C GLY A 81 -11.23 -9.34 17.11
N VAL A 82 -11.73 -8.12 17.39
CA VAL A 82 -12.59 -7.35 16.47
C VAL A 82 -11.87 -6.06 16.09
N LEU A 83 -11.75 -5.81 14.79
CA LEU A 83 -11.15 -4.60 14.22
C LEU A 83 -12.26 -3.63 13.81
N GLU A 84 -12.16 -2.38 14.24
CA GLU A 84 -13.04 -1.27 13.84
C GLU A 84 -12.55 -0.69 12.51
N VAL A 85 -12.88 -1.38 11.42
CA VAL A 85 -12.33 -1.11 10.09
C VAL A 85 -12.81 0.23 9.49
N ASN A 86 -13.97 0.73 9.88
CA ASN A 86 -14.57 1.95 9.31
C ASN A 86 -13.75 3.22 9.59
N GLU A 87 -13.17 3.33 10.78
CA GLU A 87 -12.35 4.49 11.15
C GLU A 87 -11.03 4.49 10.35
N ALA A 88 -10.36 3.33 10.28
CA ALA A 88 -9.14 3.18 9.50
C ALA A 88 -9.37 3.42 7.99
N LEU A 89 -10.50 2.99 7.43
CA LEU A 89 -10.86 3.26 6.04
C LEU A 89 -11.17 4.74 5.76
N SER A 90 -11.69 5.46 6.75
CA SER A 90 -12.03 6.88 6.63
C SER A 90 -10.78 7.77 6.62
N ALA A 91 -9.66 7.27 7.14
CA ALA A 91 -8.36 7.93 7.09
C ALA A 91 -7.66 7.82 5.72
N ILE A 92 -8.11 6.91 4.85
CA ILE A 92 -7.55 6.76 3.50
C ILE A 92 -8.06 7.92 2.63
N THR A 93 -7.15 8.78 2.19
CA THR A 93 -7.45 9.92 1.32
C THR A 93 -7.73 9.51 -0.13
N LEU A 94 -7.23 8.36 -0.56
CA LEU A 94 -7.41 7.82 -1.91
C LEU A 94 -8.71 7.01 -2.00
N GLY A 95 -9.78 7.67 -2.43
CA GLY A 95 -11.15 7.14 -2.41
C GLY A 95 -11.32 5.77 -3.08
N ASP A 96 -10.64 5.54 -4.21
CA ASP A 96 -10.70 4.27 -4.94
C ASP A 96 -10.07 3.10 -4.16
N VAL A 97 -9.01 3.36 -3.40
CA VAL A 97 -8.38 2.35 -2.52
C VAL A 97 -9.33 2.01 -1.38
N ALA A 98 -9.90 3.04 -0.73
CA ALA A 98 -10.87 2.85 0.33
C ALA A 98 -12.11 2.08 -0.15
N ALA A 99 -12.60 2.34 -1.36
CA ALA A 99 -13.72 1.64 -1.95
C ALA A 99 -13.42 0.16 -2.25
N ARG A 100 -12.25 -0.15 -2.83
CA ARG A 100 -11.84 -1.55 -3.08
C ARG A 100 -11.64 -2.34 -1.79
N LEU A 101 -11.04 -1.73 -0.77
CA LEU A 101 -10.90 -2.35 0.55
C LEU A 101 -12.26 -2.62 1.20
N ARG A 102 -13.19 -1.65 1.16
CA ARG A 102 -14.57 -1.86 1.64
C ARG A 102 -15.24 -3.05 0.95
N ALA A 103 -15.12 -3.15 -0.37
CA ALA A 103 -15.70 -4.25 -1.13
C ALA A 103 -15.09 -5.62 -0.76
N GLY A 104 -13.78 -5.68 -0.50
CA GLY A 104 -13.09 -6.92 -0.12
C GLY A 104 -13.37 -7.38 1.32
N ILE A 105 -13.77 -6.47 2.21
CA ILE A 105 -14.03 -6.74 3.64
C ILE A 105 -15.53 -6.93 3.90
N ALA A 106 -16.41 -6.40 3.05
CA ALA A 106 -17.84 -6.60 3.16
C ALA A 106 -18.18 -8.10 3.15
N PRO A 107 -19.07 -8.58 4.05
CA PRO A 107 -19.50 -9.97 4.05
C PRO A 107 -20.07 -10.32 2.68
N GLN A 108 -19.51 -11.34 2.03
CA GLN A 108 -20.05 -11.85 0.78
C GLN A 108 -21.41 -12.52 1.07
N PRO A 109 -22.41 -12.34 0.19
CA PRO A 109 -23.75 -12.92 0.39
C PRO A 109 -23.75 -14.45 0.38
#